data_AF-Q4T535-F1
#
_entry.id   AF-Q4T535-F1
#
_cell.length_a   1.000
_cell.length_b   1.000
_cell.length_c   1.000
_cell.angle_alpha   90.00
_cell.angle_beta   90.00
_cell.angle_gamma   90.00
#
_symmetry.space_group_name_H-M   'P 1'
#
loop_
_entity.id
_entity.type
_entity.pdbx_description
1 polymer ?
#
loop_
_entity_poly.entity_id
_entity_poly.type
_entity_poly.pdbx_seq_one_letter_code
_entity_poly.pdbx_strand_id
1 'polypeptide(L)'
;MRSFILYLLSFFRESRGKFFVYVASETKNAHKEWISFFKRLGYAEVDNAEDADYLLVFCPVKSRIKTDIDEALEKIPDGKAAILVVMHHTFNRNLTIMESRQQVTRADVSLTVDCLFHEGKLLRCAINQAARDQIQDWLGLPPNPVVAVFSDIVFKVFYWLNWFYQWVLASVKKITKTIVNLVTSFFRYLYGGLRWFVGKLCHILGIRRDRSR
;
A
#
# COMPACT_ATOMS: atom_id res chain seq x y z
N MET A 1 35.37 3.02 -7.65
CA MET A 1 34.68 3.94 -8.58
C MET A 1 33.14 3.94 -8.40
N ARG A 2 32.45 2.79 -8.35
CA ARG A 2 30.99 2.71 -8.06
C ARG A 2 30.56 3.42 -6.76
N SER A 3 31.33 3.30 -5.68
CA SER A 3 31.01 3.98 -4.41
C SER A 3 31.15 5.49 -4.45
N PHE A 4 32.05 6.04 -5.28
CA PHE A 4 32.27 7.49 -5.40
C PHE A 4 31.18 8.14 -6.26
N ILE A 5 30.70 7.44 -7.30
CA ILE A 5 29.56 7.88 -8.11
C ILE A 5 28.27 7.87 -7.27
N LEU A 6 28.04 6.86 -6.45
CA LEU A 6 26.90 6.85 -5.51
C LEU A 6 26.99 7.99 -4.48
N TYR A 7 28.20 8.32 -4.01
CA TYR A 7 28.43 9.46 -3.11
C TYR A 7 28.16 10.80 -3.80
N LEU A 8 28.67 11.00 -5.02
CA LEU A 8 28.42 12.19 -5.84
C LEU A 8 26.95 12.34 -6.25
N LEU A 9 26.25 11.24 -6.56
CA LEU A 9 24.81 11.25 -6.85
C LEU A 9 23.97 11.53 -5.59
N SER A 10 24.45 11.16 -4.40
CA SER A 10 23.82 11.59 -3.14
C SER A 10 24.09 13.07 -2.82
N PHE A 11 25.23 13.59 -3.27
CA PHE A 11 25.64 14.99 -3.11
C PHE A 11 24.91 15.93 -4.09
N PHE A 12 24.65 15.48 -5.32
CA PHE A 12 23.81 16.15 -6.32
C PHE A 12 22.37 15.62 -6.35
N ARG A 13 21.84 15.18 -5.22
CA ARG A 13 20.40 14.91 -5.14
C ARG A 13 19.68 16.25 -5.01
N GLU A 14 19.24 16.78 -6.14
CA GLU A 14 18.34 17.93 -6.20
C GLU A 14 17.15 17.65 -5.27
N SER A 15 16.81 18.62 -4.41
CA SER A 15 15.71 18.46 -3.46
C SER A 15 14.43 18.17 -4.21
N ARG A 16 13.61 17.23 -3.70
CA ARG A 16 12.30 16.92 -4.30
C ARG A 16 11.35 18.12 -4.31
N GLY A 17 11.59 19.05 -3.40
CA GLY A 17 10.90 20.33 -3.29
C GLY A 17 11.45 21.09 -2.09
N LYS A 18 11.01 22.33 -1.95
CA LYS A 18 11.37 23.26 -0.88
C LYS A 18 10.15 23.53 0.01
N PHE A 19 10.36 23.63 1.30
CA PHE A 19 9.33 23.99 2.26
C PHE A 19 9.79 25.10 3.19
N PHE A 20 8.88 26.00 3.53
CA PHE A 20 9.11 27.01 4.57
C PHE A 20 8.39 26.60 5.85
N VAL A 21 9.05 26.76 6.99
CA VAL A 21 8.48 26.38 8.29
C VAL A 21 7.88 27.61 8.97
N TYR A 22 6.61 27.49 9.35
CA TYR A 22 5.95 28.44 10.22
C TYR A 22 5.48 27.75 11.50
N VAL A 23 5.83 28.29 12.66
CA VAL A 23 5.44 27.75 13.97
C VAL A 23 4.58 28.79 14.68
N ALA A 24 3.27 28.52 14.78
CA ALA A 24 2.31 29.47 15.32
C ALA A 24 2.50 29.74 16.82
N SER A 25 3.03 28.77 17.57
CA SER A 25 3.32 28.94 18.99
C SER A 25 4.34 27.95 19.54
N GLU A 26 4.73 28.11 20.80
CA GLU A 26 5.75 27.28 21.47
C GLU A 26 5.40 25.78 21.42
N THR A 27 6.35 24.98 20.95
CA THR A 27 6.23 23.52 20.79
C THR A 27 7.25 22.76 21.64
N LYS A 28 8.13 23.46 22.37
CA LYS A 28 9.31 22.91 23.03
C LYS A 28 10.19 22.12 22.06
N ASN A 29 10.34 22.61 20.83
CA ASN A 29 11.07 21.97 19.73
C ASN A 29 10.48 20.66 19.15
N ALA A 30 9.27 20.24 19.53
CA ALA A 30 8.66 19.01 19.00
C ALA A 30 8.51 19.01 17.46
N HIS A 31 8.33 20.19 16.86
CA HIS A 31 8.24 20.36 15.41
C HIS A 31 9.53 19.96 14.66
N LYS A 32 10.70 19.97 15.31
CA LYS A 32 11.98 19.61 14.67
C LYS A 32 12.03 18.15 14.20
N GLU A 33 11.29 17.26 14.85
CA GLU A 33 11.15 15.88 14.40
C GLU A 33 10.43 15.78 13.05
N TRP A 34 9.45 16.66 12.81
CA TRP A 34 8.76 16.77 11.52
C TRP A 34 9.70 17.36 10.46
N ILE A 35 10.44 18.43 10.75
CA ILE A 35 11.45 18.97 9.83
C ILE A 35 12.45 17.88 9.41
N SER A 36 12.94 17.11 10.39
CA SER A 36 13.86 15.99 10.15
C SER A 36 13.22 14.90 9.29
N PHE A 37 11.91 14.67 9.44
CA PHE A 37 11.15 13.75 8.59
C PHE A 37 11.10 14.24 7.13
N PHE A 38 10.74 15.50 6.87
CA PHE A 38 10.75 16.07 5.52
C PHE A 38 12.15 16.04 4.87
N LYS A 39 13.20 16.38 5.64
CA LYS A 39 14.59 16.29 5.17
C LYS A 39 14.98 14.86 4.77
N ARG A 40 14.56 13.84 5.53
CA ARG A 40 14.76 12.42 5.16
C ARG A 40 14.02 12.02 3.88
N LEU A 41 12.87 12.64 3.61
CA LEU A 41 12.15 12.46 2.35
C LEU A 41 12.84 13.18 1.16
N GLY A 42 13.86 14.00 1.44
CA GLY A 42 14.65 14.73 0.44
C GLY A 42 14.08 16.08 0.07
N TYR A 43 13.27 16.68 0.95
CA TYR A 43 12.82 18.06 0.81
C TYR A 43 13.77 19.00 1.55
N ALA A 44 13.95 20.21 1.01
CA ALA A 44 14.82 21.23 1.56
C ALA A 44 14.02 22.29 2.33
N GLU A 45 14.53 22.69 3.49
CA GLU A 45 13.97 23.82 4.25
C GLU A 45 14.55 25.12 3.69
N VAL A 46 13.71 26.15 3.53
CA VAL A 46 14.12 27.49 3.09
C VAL A 46 13.75 28.54 4.14
N ASP A 47 14.48 29.65 4.15
CA ASP A 47 14.30 30.73 5.12
C ASP A 47 13.23 31.75 4.71
N ASN A 48 12.83 31.78 3.43
CA ASN A 48 11.79 32.67 2.92
C ASN A 48 10.58 31.88 2.43
N ALA A 49 9.39 32.35 2.78
CA ALA A 49 8.14 31.76 2.33
C ALA A 49 7.99 31.81 0.80
N GLU A 50 8.54 32.82 0.12
CA GLU A 50 8.47 33.00 -1.33
C GLU A 50 9.23 31.91 -2.10
N ASP A 51 10.37 31.46 -1.58
CA ASP A 51 11.24 30.46 -2.21
C ASP A 51 10.76 29.01 -2.05
N ALA A 52 9.74 28.79 -1.19
CA ALA A 52 9.19 27.47 -0.92
C ALA A 52 8.25 27.00 -2.03
N ASP A 53 8.00 25.70 -2.14
CA ASP A 53 6.89 25.17 -2.95
C ASP A 53 5.59 25.12 -2.12
N TYR A 54 5.72 24.82 -0.83
CA TYR A 54 4.62 24.78 0.12
C TYR A 54 5.06 25.20 1.54
N LEU A 55 4.08 25.58 2.35
CA LEU A 55 4.26 25.99 3.74
C LEU A 55 4.03 24.81 4.67
N LEU A 56 4.93 24.60 5.62
CA LEU A 56 4.77 23.63 6.70
C LEU A 56 4.40 24.39 7.98
N VAL A 57 3.11 24.38 8.31
CA VAL A 57 2.50 25.21 9.36
C VAL A 57 2.26 24.34 10.59
N PHE A 58 3.00 24.60 11.67
CA PHE A 58 2.80 23.94 12.97
C PHE A 58 1.88 24.78 13.84
N CYS A 59 0.72 24.23 14.21
CA CYS A 59 -0.27 24.87 15.07
C CYS A 59 -0.47 24.06 16.35
N PRO A 60 0.24 24.39 17.45
CA PRO A 60 -0.04 23.82 18.75
C PRO A 60 -1.38 24.31 19.29
N VAL A 61 -2.24 23.39 19.67
CA VAL A 61 -3.54 23.68 20.28
C VAL A 61 -3.30 24.13 21.73
N LYS A 62 -3.59 25.41 22.01
CA LYS A 62 -3.50 26.01 23.34
C LYS A 62 -4.84 26.04 24.05
N SER A 63 -5.88 26.41 23.30
CA SER A 63 -7.17 26.74 23.87
C SER A 63 -8.31 26.06 23.12
N ARG A 64 -8.40 26.30 21.82
CA ARG A 64 -9.49 25.84 20.95
C ARG A 64 -8.91 25.65 19.56
N ILE A 65 -9.11 24.45 19.01
CA ILE A 65 -8.57 24.03 17.71
C ILE A 65 -8.87 25.09 16.63
N LYS A 66 -10.14 25.44 16.42
CA LYS A 66 -10.53 26.43 15.40
C LYS A 66 -9.83 27.79 15.57
N THR A 67 -9.84 28.36 16.77
CA THR A 67 -9.25 29.68 17.01
C THR A 67 -7.74 29.67 16.81
N ASP A 68 -7.05 28.64 17.32
CA ASP A 68 -5.61 28.51 17.17
C ASP A 68 -5.22 28.25 15.70
N ILE A 69 -6.07 27.55 14.93
CA ILE A 69 -5.91 27.37 13.47
C ILE A 69 -6.11 28.69 12.73
N ASP A 70 -7.21 29.41 12.98
CA ASP A 70 -7.52 30.67 12.30
C ASP A 70 -6.39 31.69 12.53
N GLU A 71 -5.88 31.81 13.76
CA GLU A 71 -4.75 32.69 14.10
C GLU A 71 -3.43 32.25 13.42
N ALA A 72 -3.20 30.94 13.31
CA ALA A 72 -2.02 30.42 12.62
C ALA A 72 -2.08 30.71 11.12
N LEU A 73 -3.25 30.59 10.50
CA LEU A 73 -3.45 30.79 9.08
C LEU A 73 -3.50 32.28 8.70
N GLU A 74 -3.94 33.17 9.58
CA GLU A 74 -3.93 34.63 9.32
C GLU A 74 -2.51 35.19 9.12
N LYS A 75 -1.50 34.51 9.68
CA LYS A 75 -0.09 34.94 9.65
C LYS A 75 0.73 34.35 8.49
N ILE A 76 0.15 33.47 7.67
CA ILE A 76 0.81 32.90 6.49
C ILE A 76 0.38 33.63 5.21
N PRO A 77 1.25 33.71 4.18
CA PRO A 77 0.89 34.36 2.93
C PRO A 77 -0.19 33.56 2.18
N ASP A 78 -1.15 34.30 1.61
CA ASP A 78 -2.25 33.75 0.82
C ASP A 78 -1.78 33.13 -0.49
N GLY A 79 -2.50 32.09 -0.95
CA GLY A 79 -2.33 31.51 -2.28
C GLY A 79 -1.18 30.50 -2.41
N LYS A 80 -0.48 30.19 -1.31
CA LYS A 80 0.55 29.15 -1.28
C LYS A 80 0.04 27.90 -0.60
N ALA A 81 0.29 26.74 -1.21
CA ALA A 81 -0.13 25.45 -0.65
C ALA A 81 0.45 25.26 0.76
N ALA A 82 -0.40 24.95 1.73
CA ALA A 82 0.01 24.74 3.11
C ALA A 82 -0.32 23.31 3.61
N ILE A 83 0.64 22.71 4.30
CA ILE A 83 0.45 21.51 5.13
C ILE A 83 0.33 22.00 6.57
N LEU A 84 -0.88 21.91 7.13
CA LEU A 84 -1.18 22.26 8.51
C LEU A 84 -1.03 21.04 9.43
N VAL A 85 -0.11 21.13 10.38
CA VAL A 85 0.12 20.13 11.42
C VAL A 85 -0.45 20.65 12.73
N VAL A 86 -1.63 20.16 13.10
CA VAL A 86 -2.31 20.50 14.35
C VAL A 86 -1.69 19.68 15.48
N MET A 87 -0.99 20.34 16.41
CA MET A 87 -0.23 19.68 17.46
C MET A 87 -0.99 19.72 18.80
N HIS A 88 -1.45 18.57 19.26
CA HIS A 88 -2.16 18.39 20.52
C HIS A 88 -1.18 18.04 21.62
N HIS A 89 -1.06 18.91 22.63
CA HIS A 89 -0.22 18.64 23.80
C HIS A 89 -0.93 17.67 24.74
N THR A 90 -0.49 16.42 24.79
CA THR A 90 -1.10 15.39 25.64
C THR A 90 -0.12 14.26 25.95
N PHE A 91 -0.28 13.64 27.11
CA PHE A 91 0.42 12.39 27.44
C PHE A 91 -0.34 11.15 26.92
N ASN A 92 -1.65 11.27 26.67
CA ASN A 92 -2.50 10.14 26.27
C ASN A 92 -2.28 9.79 24.79
N ARG A 93 -1.73 8.60 24.55
CA ARG A 93 -1.42 8.07 23.20
C ARG A 93 -2.64 7.56 22.44
N ASN A 94 -3.74 7.30 23.14
CA ASN A 94 -4.99 6.76 22.60
C ASN A 94 -6.09 7.83 22.56
N LEU A 95 -5.70 9.11 22.47
CA LEU A 95 -6.65 10.20 22.38
C LEU A 95 -7.47 10.06 21.09
N THR A 96 -8.80 9.98 21.21
CA THR A 96 -9.69 10.12 20.07
C THR A 96 -9.78 11.60 19.72
N ILE A 97 -9.18 11.99 18.60
CA ILE A 97 -9.25 13.36 18.09
C ILE A 97 -10.46 13.45 17.15
N MET A 98 -11.31 14.45 17.36
CA MET A 98 -12.29 14.84 16.34
C MET A 98 -11.51 15.49 15.19
N GLU A 99 -11.68 14.99 13.97
CA GLU A 99 -10.88 15.39 12.80
C GLU A 99 -10.74 16.91 12.68
N SER A 100 -9.54 17.44 13.00
CA SER A 100 -9.25 18.88 12.90
C SER A 100 -9.43 19.40 11.47
N ARG A 101 -9.33 18.50 10.49
CA ARG A 101 -9.63 18.74 9.08
C ARG A 101 -11.00 19.41 8.86
N GLN A 102 -12.00 19.04 9.66
CA GLN A 102 -13.35 19.59 9.53
C GLN A 102 -13.46 21.06 9.98
N GLN A 103 -12.43 21.58 10.66
CA GLN A 103 -12.40 22.94 11.17
C GLN A 103 -11.66 23.92 10.27
N VAL A 104 -11.01 23.43 9.20
CA VAL A 104 -10.24 24.24 8.25
C VAL A 104 -11.14 24.66 7.10
N THR A 105 -11.36 25.96 6.92
CA THR A 105 -12.20 26.52 5.85
C THR A 105 -11.41 27.18 4.71
N ARG A 106 -10.09 27.34 4.88
CA ARG A 106 -9.22 28.06 3.94
C ARG A 106 -8.76 27.12 2.81
N ALA A 107 -8.95 27.54 1.56
CA ALA A 107 -8.74 26.69 0.38
C ALA A 107 -7.27 26.43 0.02
N ASP A 108 -6.34 27.23 0.54
CA ASP A 108 -4.90 27.07 0.34
C ASP A 108 -4.26 26.03 1.28
N VAL A 109 -4.97 25.61 2.33
CA VAL A 109 -4.58 24.47 3.16
C VAL A 109 -4.87 23.18 2.39
N SER A 110 -3.80 22.63 1.81
CA SER A 110 -3.88 21.45 0.95
C SER A 110 -3.98 20.14 1.74
N LEU A 111 -3.41 20.12 2.95
CA LEU A 111 -3.43 18.96 3.84
C LEU A 111 -3.47 19.43 5.29
N THR A 112 -4.35 18.82 6.08
CA THR A 112 -4.41 19.00 7.53
C THR A 112 -4.20 17.66 8.20
N VAL A 113 -3.21 17.57 9.09
CA VAL A 113 -2.93 16.36 9.87
C VAL A 113 -2.89 16.66 11.36
N ASP A 114 -3.31 15.68 12.14
CA ASP A 114 -3.26 15.72 13.60
C ASP A 114 -1.98 15.09 14.14
N CYS A 115 -1.41 15.70 15.16
CA CYS A 115 -0.16 15.28 15.78
C CYS A 115 -0.24 15.36 17.30
N LEU A 116 0.15 14.29 18.00
CA LEU A 116 0.28 14.26 19.46
C LEU A 116 1.73 14.50 19.90
N PHE A 117 1.93 15.39 20.86
CA PHE A 117 3.25 15.64 21.45
C PHE A 117 3.19 15.87 22.96
N HIS A 118 4.28 15.59 23.64
CA HIS A 118 4.44 15.82 25.08
C HIS A 118 5.89 16.19 25.38
N GLU A 119 6.11 17.21 26.22
CA GLU A 119 7.45 17.61 26.68
C GLU A 119 8.47 17.81 25.55
N GLY A 120 8.03 18.37 24.41
CA GLY A 120 8.92 18.66 23.28
C GLY A 120 9.27 17.46 22.40
N LYS A 121 8.57 16.32 22.56
CA LYS A 121 8.75 15.12 21.74
C LYS A 121 7.45 14.65 21.13
N LEU A 122 7.54 14.10 19.92
CA LEU A 122 6.39 13.46 19.28
C LEU A 122 6.11 12.10 19.93
N LEU A 123 4.83 11.81 20.17
CA LEU A 123 4.45 10.50 20.69
C LEU A 123 4.61 9.41 19.61
N ARG A 124 4.98 8.21 20.03
CA ARG A 124 4.89 7.01 19.17
C ARG A 124 3.47 6.45 19.30
N CYS A 125 2.58 6.86 18.39
CA CYS A 125 1.17 6.46 18.37
C CYS A 125 0.65 6.33 16.93
N ALA A 126 -0.51 5.69 16.80
CA ALA A 126 -1.18 5.49 15.51
C ALA A 126 -1.52 6.81 14.81
N ILE A 127 -1.89 7.86 15.56
CA ILE A 127 -2.21 9.18 15.01
C ILE A 127 -1.00 9.79 14.30
N ASN A 128 0.16 9.83 14.97
CA ASN A 128 1.38 10.40 14.39
C ASN A 128 1.91 9.57 13.22
N GLN A 129 1.66 8.25 13.24
CA GLN A 129 1.99 7.39 12.10
C GLN A 129 1.07 7.67 10.91
N ALA A 130 -0.25 7.71 11.13
CA ALA A 130 -1.23 8.06 10.10
C ALA A 130 -0.97 9.45 9.51
N ALA A 131 -0.57 10.43 10.33
CA ALA A 131 -0.17 11.76 9.86
C ALA A 131 1.04 11.71 8.92
N ARG A 132 2.05 10.90 9.23
CA ARG A 132 3.22 10.69 8.34
C ARG A 132 2.80 10.01 7.04
N ASP A 133 1.94 9.02 7.11
CA ASP A 133 1.46 8.27 5.95
C ASP A 133 0.63 9.18 5.03
N GLN A 134 -0.27 10.00 5.58
CA GLN A 134 -1.03 11.01 4.83
C GLN A 134 -0.15 12.05 4.16
N ILE A 135 0.89 12.53 4.87
CA ILE A 135 1.86 13.46 4.27
C ILE A 135 2.62 12.77 3.12
N GLN A 136 3.06 11.52 3.29
CA GLN A 136 3.75 10.80 2.23
C GLN A 136 2.87 10.59 1.00
N ASP A 137 1.62 10.21 1.22
CA ASP A 137 0.63 10.02 0.15
C ASP A 137 0.36 11.34 -0.60
N TRP A 138 0.13 12.43 0.13
CA TRP A 138 -0.06 13.75 -0.46
C TRP A 138 1.16 14.24 -1.26
N LEU A 139 2.37 13.91 -0.80
CA LEU A 139 3.62 14.18 -1.53
C LEU A 139 3.87 13.22 -2.71
N GLY A 140 2.95 12.30 -3.00
CA GLY A 140 3.07 11.30 -4.06
C GLY A 140 4.21 10.31 -3.83
N LEU A 141 4.63 10.11 -2.58
CA LEU A 141 5.70 9.18 -2.25
C LEU A 141 5.14 7.77 -2.09
N PRO A 142 5.83 6.73 -2.60
CA PRO A 142 5.39 5.37 -2.37
C PRO A 142 5.40 5.06 -0.87
N PRO A 143 4.44 4.25 -0.38
CA PRO A 143 4.44 3.79 1.01
C PRO A 143 5.80 3.13 1.31
N ASN A 144 6.33 3.38 2.52
CA ASN A 144 7.66 3.01 2.98
C ASN A 144 8.28 1.82 2.20
N PRO A 145 9.50 1.95 1.63
CA PRO A 145 10.10 0.92 0.78
C PRO A 145 10.16 -0.46 1.43
N VAL A 146 10.21 -0.56 2.76
CA VAL A 146 10.12 -1.85 3.47
C VAL A 146 8.75 -2.51 3.24
N VAL A 147 7.67 -1.75 3.32
CA VAL A 147 6.29 -2.23 3.08
C VAL A 147 6.08 -2.54 1.61
N ALA A 148 6.60 -1.70 0.71
CA ALA A 148 6.55 -1.96 -0.74
C ALA A 148 7.31 -3.24 -1.11
N VAL A 149 8.56 -3.40 -0.65
CA VAL A 149 9.36 -4.62 -0.86
C VAL A 149 8.70 -5.84 -0.24
N PHE A 150 8.17 -5.72 0.99
CA PHE A 150 7.44 -6.80 1.64
C PHE A 150 6.24 -7.22 0.81
N SER A 151 5.41 -6.26 0.36
CA SER A 151 4.25 -6.54 -0.48
C SER A 151 4.64 -7.24 -1.79
N ASP A 152 5.71 -6.78 -2.45
CA ASP A 152 6.20 -7.32 -3.71
C ASP A 152 6.72 -8.76 -3.56
N ILE A 153 7.39 -9.06 -2.45
CA ILE A 153 7.80 -10.43 -2.08
C ILE A 153 6.57 -11.30 -1.83
N VAL A 154 5.60 -10.84 -1.04
CA VAL A 154 4.38 -11.61 -0.74
C VAL A 154 3.62 -11.92 -2.02
N PHE A 155 3.47 -10.97 -2.94
CA PHE A 155 2.83 -11.21 -4.24
C PHE A 155 3.58 -12.27 -5.05
N LYS A 156 4.92 -12.17 -5.15
CA LYS A 156 5.72 -13.18 -5.89
C LYS A 156 5.56 -14.58 -5.30
N VAL A 157 5.56 -14.72 -3.97
CA VAL A 157 5.34 -16.00 -3.30
C VAL A 157 3.94 -16.53 -3.59
N PHE A 158 2.91 -15.68 -3.48
CA PHE A 158 1.52 -16.06 -3.76
C PHE A 158 1.33 -16.52 -5.22
N TYR A 159 1.87 -15.77 -6.19
CA TYR A 159 1.80 -16.14 -7.59
C TYR A 159 2.57 -17.43 -7.89
N TRP A 160 3.73 -17.63 -7.28
CA TRP A 160 4.49 -18.87 -7.42
C TRP A 160 3.73 -20.07 -6.85
N LEU A 161 3.16 -19.94 -5.65
CA LEU A 161 2.34 -20.98 -5.03
C LEU A 161 1.11 -21.31 -5.87
N ASN A 162 0.41 -20.30 -6.39
CA ASN A 162 -0.74 -20.50 -7.27
C ASN A 162 -0.33 -21.16 -8.59
N TRP A 163 0.76 -20.73 -9.22
CA TRP A 163 1.28 -21.37 -10.44
C TRP A 163 1.66 -22.82 -10.18
N PHE A 164 2.35 -23.09 -9.08
CA PHE A 164 2.73 -24.43 -8.66
C PHE A 164 1.51 -25.31 -8.42
N TYR A 165 0.48 -24.78 -7.75
CA TYR A 165 -0.81 -25.46 -7.58
C TYR A 165 -1.46 -25.82 -8.92
N GLN A 166 -1.49 -24.89 -9.88
CA GLN A 166 -2.01 -25.17 -11.23
C GLN A 166 -1.19 -26.24 -11.96
N TRP A 167 0.13 -26.23 -11.81
CA TRP A 167 1.01 -27.23 -12.40
C TRP A 167 0.80 -28.62 -11.80
N VAL A 168 0.66 -28.71 -10.46
CA VAL A 168 0.33 -29.96 -9.77
C VAL A 168 -1.03 -30.49 -10.24
N LEU A 169 -2.06 -29.63 -10.28
CA LEU A 169 -3.38 -30.00 -10.81
C LEU A 169 -3.31 -30.50 -12.25
N ALA A 170 -2.56 -29.81 -13.12
CA ALA A 170 -2.40 -30.22 -14.51
C ALA A 170 -1.69 -31.58 -14.65
N SER A 171 -0.67 -31.83 -13.82
CA SER A 171 0.07 -33.09 -13.78
C SER A 171 -0.81 -34.25 -13.31
N VAL A 172 -1.59 -34.06 -12.24
CA VAL A 172 -2.56 -35.05 -11.76
C VAL A 172 -3.67 -35.30 -12.79
N LYS A 173 -4.19 -34.25 -13.44
CA LYS A 173 -5.17 -34.36 -14.53
C LYS A 173 -4.63 -35.15 -15.73
N LYS A 174 -3.35 -34.99 -16.07
CA LYS A 174 -2.70 -35.75 -17.16
C LYS A 174 -2.60 -37.25 -16.82
N ILE A 175 -2.21 -37.57 -15.59
CA ILE A 175 -2.11 -38.96 -15.11
C ILE A 175 -3.49 -39.61 -15.10
N THR A 176 -4.50 -38.96 -14.50
CA THR A 176 -5.87 -39.48 -14.46
C THR A 176 -6.45 -39.67 -15.87
N LYS A 177 -6.25 -38.72 -16.79
CA LYS A 177 -6.68 -38.88 -18.20
C LYS A 177 -6.03 -40.09 -18.87
N THR A 178 -4.75 -40.36 -18.59
CA THR A 178 -4.03 -41.51 -19.14
C THR A 178 -4.60 -42.83 -18.63
N ILE A 179 -4.85 -42.92 -17.31
CA ILE A 179 -5.45 -44.09 -16.67
C ILE A 179 -6.87 -44.33 -17.21
N VAL A 180 -7.71 -43.28 -17.28
CA VAL A 180 -9.07 -43.38 -17.81
C VAL A 180 -9.08 -43.85 -19.27
N ASN A 181 -8.17 -43.35 -20.11
CA ASN A 181 -8.06 -43.78 -21.49
C ASN A 181 -7.63 -45.25 -21.62
N LEU A 182 -6.69 -45.71 -20.77
CA LEU A 182 -6.25 -47.09 -20.74
C LEU A 182 -7.40 -48.03 -20.36
N VAL A 183 -8.10 -47.71 -19.27
CA VAL A 183 -9.27 -48.48 -18.78
C VAL A 183 -10.37 -48.50 -19.83
N THR A 184 -10.71 -47.35 -20.42
CA THR A 184 -11.75 -47.26 -21.46
C THR A 184 -11.38 -48.08 -22.70
N SER A 185 -10.11 -48.08 -23.10
CA SER A 185 -9.63 -48.86 -24.26
C SER A 185 -9.68 -50.36 -23.98
N PHE A 186 -9.29 -50.76 -22.77
CA PHE A 186 -9.39 -52.16 -22.32
C PHE A 186 -10.84 -52.66 -22.35
N PHE A 187 -11.78 -51.92 -21.76
CA PHE A 187 -13.19 -52.29 -21.80
C PHE A 187 -13.74 -52.35 -23.24
N ARG A 188 -13.38 -51.39 -24.11
CA ARG A 188 -13.79 -51.40 -25.52
C ARG A 188 -13.31 -52.67 -26.24
N TYR A 189 -12.07 -53.10 -25.99
CA TYR A 189 -11.52 -54.32 -26.56
C TYR A 189 -12.26 -55.57 -26.04
N LEU A 190 -12.49 -55.63 -24.72
CA LEU A 190 -13.21 -56.73 -24.08
C LEU A 190 -14.65 -56.87 -24.63
N TYR A 191 -15.41 -55.77 -24.68
CA TYR A 191 -16.77 -55.75 -25.22
C TYR A 191 -16.80 -56.09 -26.71
N GLY A 192 -15.84 -55.60 -27.50
CA GLY A 192 -15.71 -55.93 -28.92
C GLY A 192 -15.44 -57.41 -29.16
N GLY A 193 -14.49 -57.98 -28.40
CA GLY A 193 -14.17 -59.41 -28.45
C GLY A 193 -15.35 -60.29 -28.04
N LEU A 194 -16.04 -59.94 -26.94
CA LEU A 194 -17.22 -60.67 -26.48
C LEU A 194 -18.36 -60.62 -27.51
N ARG A 195 -18.62 -59.44 -28.10
CA ARG A 195 -19.63 -59.28 -29.16
C ARG A 195 -19.31 -60.12 -30.40
N TRP A 196 -18.04 -60.15 -30.82
CA TRP A 196 -17.60 -60.98 -31.94
C TRP A 196 -17.77 -62.47 -31.63
N PHE A 197 -17.36 -62.90 -30.44
CA PHE A 197 -17.46 -64.29 -30.00
C PHE A 197 -18.91 -64.77 -29.92
N VAL A 198 -19.79 -63.98 -29.30
CA VAL A 198 -21.24 -64.26 -29.27
C VAL A 198 -21.81 -64.31 -30.69
N GLY A 199 -21.41 -63.41 -31.59
CA GLY A 199 -21.82 -63.44 -32.99
C GLY A 199 -21.39 -64.73 -33.71
N LYS A 200 -20.16 -65.19 -33.46
CA LYS A 200 -19.63 -66.44 -34.01
C LYS A 200 -20.38 -67.65 -33.46
N LEU A 201 -20.68 -67.67 -32.15
CA LEU A 201 -21.48 -68.73 -31.53
C LEU A 201 -22.91 -68.77 -32.08
N CYS A 202 -23.59 -67.63 -32.23
CA CYS A 202 -24.92 -67.60 -32.84
C CYS A 202 -24.93 -68.17 -34.27
N HIS A 203 -23.88 -67.90 -35.04
CA HIS A 203 -23.73 -68.45 -36.39
C HIS A 203 -23.50 -69.97 -36.39
N ILE A 204 -22.66 -70.49 -35.48
CA ILE A 204 -22.37 -71.93 -35.38
C ILE A 204 -23.59 -72.70 -34.86
N LEU A 205 -24.32 -72.14 -33.89
CA LEU A 205 -25.49 -72.76 -33.28
C LEU A 205 -26.77 -72.61 -34.12
N GLY A 206 -26.71 -71.98 -35.30
CA GLY A 206 -27.87 -71.80 -36.18
C GLY A 206 -28.97 -70.90 -35.62
N ILE A 207 -28.67 -70.11 -34.58
CA ILE A 207 -29.64 -69.24 -33.91
C ILE A 207 -29.85 -67.99 -34.80
N ARG A 208 -30.94 -67.98 -35.59
CA ARG A 208 -31.39 -66.75 -36.27
C ARG A 208 -31.83 -65.75 -35.21
N ARG A 209 -31.21 -64.58 -35.22
CA ARG A 209 -31.61 -63.44 -34.39
C ARG A 209 -32.96 -62.93 -34.91
N ASP A 210 -34.05 -63.39 -34.31
CA ASP A 210 -35.37 -62.88 -34.65
C ASP A 210 -35.45 -61.41 -34.23
N ARG A 211 -35.76 -60.54 -35.20
CA ARG A 211 -35.74 -59.09 -35.01
C ARG A 211 -37.16 -58.69 -34.60
N SER A 212 -37.51 -58.85 -33.33
CA SER A 212 -38.73 -58.26 -32.77
C SER A 212 -38.54 -56.74 -32.62
N ARG A 213 -39.52 -56.00 -33.16
CA ARG A 213 -39.65 -54.53 -33.14
C ARG A 213 -39.68 -53.97 -31.73
#